data_AF-A0A961F5M2-F1
#
_entry.id   AF-A0A961F5M2-F1
#
_cell.length_a   1.000
_cell.length_b   1.000
_cell.length_c   1.000
_cell.angle_alpha   90.00
_cell.angle_beta   90.00
_cell.angle_gamma   90.00
#
_symmetry.space_group_name_H-M   'P 1'
#
loop_
_entity.id
_entity.type
_entity.pdbx_description
1 polymer ?
#
loop_
_entity_poly.entity_id
_entity_poly.type
_entity_poly.pdbx_seq_one_letter_code
_entity_poly.pdbx_strand_id
1 'polypeptide(L)' 'MSSERLIYLPLGGAGEIGMNAYVYGYGPPERERLIPVALGVTFPDMDTTPGVDLVMPDIAWLPERVNRL' A
#
# COMPACT_ATOMS: atom_id res chain seq x y z
N MET A 1 -26.66 11.33 -7.02
CA MET A 1 -25.23 11.01 -7.13
C MET A 1 -24.96 9.82 -6.22
N SER A 2 -24.10 8.89 -6.62
CA SER A 2 -23.76 7.74 -5.77
C SER A 2 -23.11 8.24 -4.46
N SER A 3 -23.49 7.67 -3.32
CA SER A 3 -22.86 7.92 -2.01
C SER A 3 -21.55 7.18 -1.81
N GLU A 4 -21.17 6.35 -2.79
CA GLU A 4 -19.99 5.49 -2.74
C GLU A 4 -18.72 6.27 -3.10
N ARG A 5 -17.60 6.00 -2.42
CA ARG A 5 -16.27 6.51 -2.76
C ARG A 5 -15.40 5.41 -3.35
N LEU A 6 -14.57 5.79 -4.32
CA LEU A 6 -13.45 4.99 -4.80
C LEU A 6 -12.17 5.49 -4.13
N ILE A 7 -11.40 4.57 -3.56
CA ILE A 7 -10.10 4.82 -2.95
C ILE A 7 -9.02 4.27 -3.88
N TYR A 8 -7.99 5.07 -4.11
CA TYR A 8 -6.68 4.61 -4.55
C TYR A 8 -5.64 5.17 -3.58
N LEU A 9 -4.95 4.29 -2.86
CA LEU A 9 -3.95 4.64 -1.87
C LEU A 9 -2.66 3.84 -2.16
N PRO A 10 -1.62 4.47 -2.71
CA PRO A 10 -0.32 3.82 -2.82
C PRO A 10 0.38 3.83 -1.45
N LEU A 11 0.64 2.64 -0.91
CA LEU A 11 1.46 2.44 0.30
C LEU A 11 2.95 2.28 -0.04
N GLY A 12 3.26 1.90 -1.28
CA GLY A 12 4.63 1.90 -1.83
C GLY A 12 4.65 1.65 -3.34
N GLY A 13 5.76 1.99 -3.99
CA GLY A 13 5.96 1.80 -5.42
C GLY A 13 5.32 2.87 -6.31
N ALA A 14 4.70 3.91 -5.74
CA ALA A 14 4.24 5.06 -6.52
C ALA A 14 5.32 6.13 -6.58
N GLY A 15 5.84 6.39 -7.78
CA GLY A 15 6.93 7.36 -7.99
C GLY A 15 8.34 6.77 -7.82
N GLU A 16 8.44 5.46 -7.63
CA GLU A 16 9.69 4.73 -7.45
C GLU A 16 9.64 3.34 -8.12
N ILE A 17 10.76 2.65 -8.17
CA ILE A 17 10.86 1.29 -8.71
C ILE A 17 10.91 0.29 -7.55
N GLY A 18 9.98 -0.67 -7.55
CA GLY A 18 9.91 -1.73 -6.54
C GLY A 18 9.01 -1.35 -5.36
N MET A 19 9.04 -2.15 -4.29
CA MET A 19 8.22 -2.00 -3.08
C MET A 19 6.72 -1.75 -3.32
N ASN A 20 6.20 -2.29 -4.43
CA ASN A 20 4.82 -2.08 -4.88
C ASN A 20 3.81 -2.58 -3.84
N ALA A 21 3.02 -1.66 -3.30
CA ALA A 21 1.87 -1.97 -2.46
C ALA A 21 0.80 -0.90 -2.65
N TYR A 22 -0.36 -1.32 -3.13
CA TYR A 22 -1.48 -0.42 -3.40
C TYR A 22 -2.73 -0.91 -2.68
N VAL A 23 -3.59 0.02 -2.28
CA VAL A 23 -4.91 -0.30 -1.76
C VAL A 23 -5.93 0.37 -2.65
N TYR A 24 -6.76 -0.46 -3.27
CA TYR A 24 -8.01 0.00 -3.88
C TYR A 24 -9.13 -0.14 -2.85
N GLY A 25 -10.15 0.69 -2.93
CA GLY A 25 -11.32 0.49 -2.10
C GLY A 25 -12.58 1.06 -2.71
N TYR A 26 -13.71 0.44 -2.41
CA TYR A 26 -15.02 0.91 -2.88
C TYR A 26 -16.08 0.70 -1.82
N GLY A 27 -16.92 1.69 -1.60
CA GLY A 27 -18.04 1.60 -0.67
C GLY A 27 -18.47 2.96 -0.11
N PRO A 28 -19.40 2.98 0.86
CA PRO A 28 -19.76 4.19 1.58
C PRO A 28 -18.55 4.71 2.40
N PRO A 29 -18.44 6.03 2.62
CA PRO A 29 -17.44 6.63 3.50
C PRO A 29 -17.23 5.84 4.79
N GLU A 30 -15.99 5.48 5.07
CA GLU A 30 -15.52 4.72 6.25
C GLU A 30 -15.95 3.24 6.32
N ARG A 31 -16.68 2.74 5.31
CA ARG A 31 -17.14 1.36 5.21
C ARG A 31 -16.74 0.71 3.88
N GLU A 32 -15.73 1.26 3.21
CA GLU A 32 -15.26 0.73 1.95
C GLU A 32 -14.62 -0.63 2.15
N ARG A 33 -14.97 -1.58 1.26
CA ARG A 33 -14.19 -2.80 1.10
C ARG A 33 -12.85 -2.42 0.49
N LEU A 34 -11.78 -2.87 1.13
CA LEU A 34 -10.40 -2.59 0.76
C LEU A 34 -9.82 -3.80 0.04
N ILE A 35 -9.06 -3.56 -1.01
CA ILE A 35 -8.41 -4.59 -1.83
C ILE A 35 -6.93 -4.21 -1.88
N PRO A 36 -6.09 -4.81 -1.01
CA PRO A 36 -4.65 -4.70 -1.11
C PRO A 36 -4.17 -5.42 -2.37
N VAL A 37 -3.31 -4.76 -3.14
CA VAL A 37 -2.75 -5.26 -4.39
C VAL A 37 -1.23 -5.16 -4.29
N ALA A 38 -0.60 -6.33 -4.40
CA ALA A 38 0.83 -6.54 -4.20
C ALA A 38 1.33 -6.25 -2.78
N LEU A 39 2.45 -6.88 -2.45
CA LEU A 39 3.30 -6.57 -1.31
C LEU A 39 4.73 -6.85 -1.75
N GLY A 40 5.23 -5.97 -2.62
CA GLY A 40 6.54 -6.08 -3.21
C GLY A 40 7.65 -5.67 -2.25
N VAL A 41 8.88 -5.97 -2.64
CA VAL A 41 10.11 -5.54 -1.96
C VAL A 41 11.03 -4.87 -2.96
N THR A 42 11.95 -4.04 -2.47
CA THR A 42 13.06 -3.47 -3.24
C THR A 42 14.37 -3.98 -2.68
N PHE A 43 15.31 -4.32 -3.57
CA PHE A 43 16.68 -4.60 -3.18
C PHE A 43 17.45 -3.28 -3.06
N PRO A 44 18.09 -3.03 -1.91
CA PRO A 44 18.90 -1.84 -1.68
C PRO A 44 20.21 -1.86 -2.48
N ASP A 45 20.85 -0.71 -2.58
CA ASP A 45 22.22 -0.58 -3.07
C ASP A 45 23.19 -0.24 -1.93
N MET A 46 24.48 -0.58 -2.14
CA MET A 46 25.50 -0.38 -1.10
C MET A 46 25.87 1.09 -0.87
N ASP A 47 25.57 1.98 -1.82
CA ASP A 47 25.97 3.38 -1.76
C ASP A 47 24.98 4.22 -0.93
N THR A 48 23.68 3.89 -1.00
CA THR A 48 22.60 4.63 -0.34
C THR A 48 22.09 3.95 0.92
N THR A 49 22.15 2.61 0.97
CA THR A 49 21.53 1.81 2.03
C THR A 49 22.42 0.62 2.46
N PRO A 50 23.67 0.89 2.92
CA PRO A 50 24.61 -0.16 3.28
C PRO A 50 24.12 -1.02 4.45
N GLY A 51 24.21 -2.34 4.28
CA GLY A 51 23.84 -3.32 5.31
C GLY A 51 22.34 -3.63 5.42
N VAL A 52 21.51 -3.07 4.53
CA VAL A 52 20.10 -3.44 4.39
C VAL A 52 19.99 -4.63 3.43
N ASP A 53 19.15 -5.62 3.75
CA ASP A 53 18.88 -6.77 2.87
C ASP A 53 17.69 -6.53 1.94
N LEU A 54 16.62 -5.93 2.46
CA LEU A 54 15.36 -5.65 1.76
C LEU A 54 14.74 -4.35 2.26
N VAL A 55 14.11 -3.61 1.35
CA VAL A 55 13.23 -2.48 1.65
C VAL A 55 11.78 -2.90 1.37
N MET A 56 10.90 -2.64 2.34
CA MET A 56 9.47 -2.98 2.26
C MET A 56 8.61 -1.72 2.37
N PRO A 57 7.41 -1.70 1.76
CA PRO A 57 6.46 -0.61 1.93
C PRO A 57 5.93 -0.54 3.37
N ASP A 58 5.62 0.67 3.84
CA ASP A 58 4.97 0.84 5.14
C ASP A 58 3.47 0.52 5.02
N ILE A 59 3.07 -0.55 5.69
CA ILE A 59 1.68 -1.03 5.71
C ILE A 59 0.93 -0.70 7.00
N ALA A 60 1.46 0.14 7.89
CA ALA A 60 0.87 0.42 9.21
C ALA A 60 -0.59 0.91 9.14
N TRP A 61 -1.01 1.47 8.01
CA TRP A 61 -2.40 1.88 7.76
C TRP A 61 -3.40 0.71 7.66
N LEU A 62 -2.97 -0.48 7.21
CA LEU A 62 -3.82 -1.64 6.93
C LEU A 62 -4.30 -2.40 8.18
N PRO A 63 -3.44 -2.71 9.19
CA PRO A 63 -3.86 -3.47 10.37
C PRO A 63 -5.06 -2.87 11.12
N GLU A 64 -5.13 -1.55 11.22
CA GLU A 64 -6.26 -0.83 11.83
C GLU A 64 -7.60 -1.03 11.10
N ARG A 65 -7.54 -1.49 9.83
CA ARG A 65 -8.68 -1.64 8.91
C ARG A 65 -8.85 -3.06 8.42
N VAL A 66 -8.26 -4.05 9.10
CA VAL A 66 -8.30 -5.46 8.70
C VAL A 66 -9.73 -6.00 8.51
N ASN A 67 -10.70 -5.49 9.29
CA ASN A 67 -12.12 -5.85 9.20
C ASN A 67 -12.80 -5.39 7.90
N ARG A 68 -12.10 -4.61 7.07
CA ARG A 68 -12.61 -4.05 5.82
C ARG A 68 -11.94 -4.65 4.58
N LEU A 69 -10.96 -5.55 4.74
CA LEU A 69 -10.34 -6.30 3.65
C LEU A 69 -11.32 -7.31 3.02
#